data_AF-A0A1F9NML3-F1
#
_entry.id   AF-A0A1F9NML3-F1
#
_cell.length_a   1.000
_cell.length_b   1.000
_cell.length_c   1.000
_cell.angle_alpha   90.00
_cell.angle_beta   90.00
_cell.angle_gamma   90.00
#
_symmetry.space_group_name_H-M   'P 1'
#
loop_
_entity.id
_entity.type
_entity.pdbx_description
1 polymer ?
#
loop_
_entity_poly.entity_id
_entity_poly.type
_entity_poly.pdbx_seq_one_letter_code
_entity_poly.pdbx_strand_id
1 'polypeptide(L)'
;MKIMCESYHVQCRCGRKSAEIFFGKMLLDESSVTALFCPECSKGYENIRPEMVWDNDWILELDMDIIRSHASTFGVEADQLTASWVFDRGYVTWVGVTPDDTATRNRERQEIQALAKTDLLAYLKAMKEWGINREKRFIGEGWRKMQ
;
A
#
# COMPACT_ATOMS: atom_id res chain seq x y z
N MET A 1 -15.00 22.62 0.03
CA MET A 1 -15.07 21.17 0.30
C MET A 1 -13.74 20.58 -0.17
N LYS A 2 -12.78 20.35 0.73
CA LYS A 2 -11.56 19.61 0.36
C LYS A 2 -12.01 18.19 0.07
N ILE A 3 -11.80 17.71 -1.16
CA ILE A 3 -11.81 16.28 -1.44
C ILE A 3 -10.52 15.78 -0.78
N MET A 4 -10.62 15.49 0.52
CA MET A 4 -9.52 15.02 1.33
C MET A 4 -9.36 13.54 1.04
N CYS A 5 -8.48 13.26 0.09
CA CYS A 5 -7.88 11.95 -0.09
C CYS A 5 -6.98 11.73 1.13
N GLU A 6 -7.55 11.26 2.24
CA GLU A 6 -6.82 11.02 3.48
C GLU A 6 -6.01 9.75 3.31
N SER A 7 -4.69 9.91 3.19
CA SER A 7 -3.76 8.82 3.41
C SER A 7 -3.42 8.75 4.89
N TYR A 8 -3.39 7.54 5.43
CA TYR A 8 -3.11 7.29 6.84
C TYR A 8 -1.76 6.64 7.01
N HIS A 9 -0.90 7.23 7.85
CA HIS A 9 0.39 6.65 8.17
C HIS A 9 0.28 5.73 9.38
N VAL A 10 0.50 4.44 9.17
CA VAL A 10 0.53 3.44 10.23
C VAL A 10 1.95 2.97 10.48
N GLN A 11 2.36 2.96 11.75
CA GLN A 11 3.66 2.44 12.16
C GLN A 11 3.57 0.93 12.34
N CYS A 12 4.65 0.23 11.98
CA CYS A 12 4.82 -1.17 12.32
C CYS A 12 4.81 -1.33 13.85
N ARG A 13 4.37 -2.48 14.34
CA ARG A 13 4.42 -2.85 15.77
C ARG A 13 5.80 -2.65 16.43
N CYS A 14 6.90 -2.77 15.68
CA CYS A 14 8.24 -2.50 16.21
C CYS A 14 8.68 -1.02 16.14
N GLY A 15 7.88 -0.13 15.54
CA GLY A 15 8.17 1.30 15.39
C GLY A 15 9.27 1.67 14.39
N ARG A 16 9.92 0.70 13.74
CA ARG A 16 11.08 0.95 12.86
C ARG A 16 10.73 1.24 11.40
N LYS A 17 9.56 0.82 10.94
CA LYS A 17 9.08 1.02 9.57
C LYS A 17 7.61 1.41 9.62
N SER A 18 7.13 2.05 8.56
CA SER A 18 5.74 2.48 8.43
C SER A 18 5.18 2.12 7.06
N ALA A 19 3.86 2.14 6.97
CA ALA A 19 3.12 2.11 5.73
C ALA A 19 2.27 3.38 5.60
N GLU A 20 2.08 3.83 4.37
CA GLU A 20 1.03 4.79 4.03
C GLU A 20 -0.16 4.03 3.41
N ILE A 21 -1.33 4.16 4.03
CA ILE A 21 -2.56 3.47 3.67
C ILE A 21 -3.48 4.43 2.91
N PHE A 22 -4.03 3.92 1.82
CA PHE A 22 -5.07 4.56 1.03
C PHE A 22 -6.42 3.89 1.34
N PHE A 23 -7.39 4.72 1.73
CA PHE A 23 -8.78 4.32 1.88
C PHE A 23 -9.57 4.64 0.62
N GLY A 24 -9.67 3.66 -0.26
CA GLY A 24 -10.39 3.83 -1.52
C GLY A 24 -11.90 3.96 -1.31
N LYS A 25 -12.55 4.69 -2.22
CA LYS A 25 -14.00 4.87 -2.28
C LYS A 25 -14.63 5.50 -1.03
N MET A 26 -13.82 5.99 -0.09
CA MET A 26 -14.23 6.74 1.11
C MET A 26 -15.26 5.98 1.98
N LEU A 27 -15.15 4.65 2.05
CA LEU A 27 -16.05 3.82 2.84
C LEU A 27 -15.45 3.39 4.20
N LEU A 28 -14.14 3.28 4.24
CA LEU A 28 -13.36 2.87 5.41
C LEU A 28 -12.38 3.99 5.77
N ASP A 29 -11.86 3.94 6.99
CA ASP A 29 -10.89 4.90 7.54
C ASP A 29 -9.86 4.16 8.41
N GLU A 30 -9.02 4.91 9.15
CA GLU A 30 -7.99 4.35 10.02
C GLU A 30 -8.49 3.35 11.06
N SER A 31 -9.76 3.42 11.46
CA SER A 31 -10.33 2.47 12.42
C SER A 31 -10.38 1.05 11.85
N SER A 32 -10.42 0.89 10.52
CA SER A 32 -10.38 -0.41 9.85
C SER A 32 -9.00 -1.09 9.85
N VAL A 33 -7.94 -0.40 10.32
CA VAL A 33 -6.57 -0.91 10.37
C VAL A 33 -6.18 -1.23 11.80
N THR A 34 -5.98 -2.52 12.10
CA THR A 34 -5.61 -3.00 13.43
C THR A 34 -4.12 -2.90 13.69
N ALA A 35 -3.29 -3.35 12.74
CA ALA A 35 -1.84 -3.37 12.90
C ALA A 35 -1.08 -3.48 11.58
N LEU A 36 0.18 -3.05 11.62
CA LEU A 36 1.16 -3.27 10.56
C LEU A 36 2.33 -4.09 11.10
N PHE A 37 2.78 -5.07 10.31
CA PHE A 37 3.99 -5.84 10.55
C PHE A 37 4.92 -5.72 9.36
N CYS A 38 6.16 -5.30 9.62
CA CYS A 38 7.19 -5.22 8.61
C CYS A 38 7.87 -6.58 8.38
N PRO A 39 8.73 -6.73 7.35
CA PRO A 39 9.39 -8.00 7.01
C PRO A 39 10.20 -8.65 8.14
N GLU A 40 10.57 -7.89 9.17
CA GLU A 40 11.24 -8.46 10.35
C GLU A 40 10.23 -8.94 11.39
N CYS A 41 9.10 -8.25 11.53
CA CYS A 41 8.04 -8.58 12.49
C CYS A 41 7.11 -9.69 11.98
N SER A 42 7.03 -9.90 10.67
CA SER A 42 6.20 -10.94 10.05
C SER A 42 6.77 -12.35 10.19
N LYS A 43 8.08 -12.50 10.40
CA LYS A 43 8.77 -13.81 10.46
C LYS A 43 8.24 -14.79 11.53
N GLY A 44 7.50 -14.30 12.52
CA GLY A 44 6.86 -15.12 13.56
C GLY A 44 5.40 -15.52 13.26
N TYR A 45 4.86 -15.12 12.11
CA TYR A 45 3.50 -15.42 11.70
C TYR A 45 3.54 -16.51 10.63
N GLU A 46 3.15 -17.73 10.98
CA GLU A 46 3.16 -18.87 10.03
C GLU A 46 1.77 -19.16 9.45
N ASN A 47 0.71 -18.67 10.10
CA ASN A 47 -0.68 -18.94 9.69
C ASN A 47 -1.30 -17.71 9.02
N ILE A 48 -1.71 -17.86 7.76
CA ILE A 48 -2.53 -16.86 7.07
C ILE A 48 -3.91 -16.85 7.71
N ARG A 49 -4.26 -15.72 8.32
CA ARG A 49 -5.57 -15.48 8.93
C ARG A 49 -6.41 -14.59 8.02
N PRO A 50 -7.75 -14.75 7.99
CA PRO A 50 -8.62 -14.00 7.07
C PRO A 50 -8.60 -12.49 7.30
N GLU A 51 -8.25 -12.02 8.49
CA GLU A 51 -8.05 -10.62 8.86
C GLU A 51 -6.69 -10.04 8.45
N MET A 52 -5.81 -10.86 7.87
CA MET A 52 -4.44 -10.46 7.51
C MET A 52 -4.21 -10.46 5.98
N VAL A 53 -3.55 -9.43 5.50
CA VAL A 53 -3.05 -9.33 4.11
C VAL A 53 -1.55 -9.50 4.12
N TRP A 54 -1.07 -10.50 3.38
CA TRP A 54 0.35 -10.73 3.15
C TRP A 54 0.77 -10.16 1.79
N ASP A 55 1.78 -9.29 1.78
CA ASP A 55 2.30 -8.67 0.56
C ASP A 55 3.81 -8.40 0.72
N ASN A 56 4.65 -9.24 0.10
CA ASN A 56 6.12 -9.17 0.16
C ASN A 56 6.70 -9.02 1.58
N ASP A 57 6.41 -10.02 2.41
CA ASP A 57 6.77 -10.10 3.84
C ASP A 57 6.17 -9.01 4.74
N TRP A 58 5.36 -8.10 4.19
CA TRP A 58 4.53 -7.22 5.01
C TRP A 58 3.22 -7.90 5.36
N ILE A 59 2.72 -7.58 6.56
CA ILE A 59 1.38 -7.97 6.97
C ILE A 59 0.60 -6.71 7.35
N LEU A 60 -0.57 -6.53 6.72
CA LEU A 60 -1.60 -5.58 7.16
C LEU A 60 -2.69 -6.38 7.86
N GLU A 61 -2.96 -6.08 9.13
CA GLU A 61 -4.07 -6.65 9.88
C GLU A 61 -5.21 -5.65 9.91
N LEU A 62 -6.40 -6.09 9.50
CA LEU A 62 -7.60 -5.26 9.43
C LEU A 62 -8.61 -5.63 10.51
N ASP A 63 -9.43 -4.67 10.90
CA ASP A 63 -10.57 -4.91 11.77
C ASP A 63 -11.72 -5.46 10.91
N MET A 64 -11.90 -6.78 10.95
CA MET A 64 -12.92 -7.45 10.15
C MET A 64 -14.34 -7.20 10.66
N ASP A 65 -14.53 -6.79 11.92
CA ASP A 65 -15.87 -6.47 12.44
C ASP A 65 -16.34 -5.14 11.85
N ILE A 66 -15.45 -4.15 11.80
CA ILE A 66 -15.69 -2.88 11.08
C ILE A 66 -15.95 -3.16 9.61
N ILE A 67 -15.08 -3.90 8.92
CA ILE A 67 -15.23 -4.21 7.49
C ILE A 67 -16.56 -4.91 7.21
N ARG A 68 -16.91 -5.93 8.00
CA ARG A 68 -18.14 -6.70 7.80
C ARG A 68 -19.40 -5.90 8.05
N SER A 69 -19.35 -4.86 8.89
CA SER A 69 -20.48 -3.93 9.05
C SER A 69 -20.82 -3.19 7.76
N HIS A 70 -19.88 -3.09 6.81
CA HIS A 70 -20.06 -2.49 5.49
C HIS A 70 -20.36 -3.51 4.36
N ALA A 71 -20.58 -4.79 4.67
CA ALA A 71 -20.79 -5.87 3.69
C ALA A 71 -21.87 -5.56 2.65
N SER A 72 -23.00 -5.00 3.08
CA SER A 72 -24.09 -4.60 2.18
C SER A 72 -23.67 -3.54 1.16
N THR A 73 -22.78 -2.63 1.53
CA THR A 73 -22.24 -1.59 0.63
C THR A 73 -21.23 -2.18 -0.35
N PHE A 74 -20.53 -3.25 0.04
CA PHE A 74 -19.69 -4.02 -0.87
C PHE A 74 -20.47 -4.89 -1.86
N GLY A 75 -21.75 -5.19 -1.58
CA GLY A 75 -22.57 -6.11 -2.37
C GLY A 75 -22.10 -7.57 -2.24
N VAL A 76 -21.53 -7.92 -1.08
CA VAL A 76 -20.96 -9.24 -0.78
C VAL A 76 -21.42 -9.66 0.62
N GLU A 77 -21.63 -10.95 0.83
CA GLU A 77 -21.97 -11.49 2.15
C GLU A 77 -20.80 -11.32 3.14
N ALA A 78 -21.12 -11.02 4.40
CA ALA A 78 -20.11 -10.68 5.41
C ALA A 78 -19.10 -11.82 5.69
N ASP A 79 -19.52 -13.07 5.52
CA ASP A 79 -18.68 -14.27 5.70
C ASP A 79 -17.68 -14.47 4.55
N GLN A 80 -17.93 -13.89 3.38
CA GLN A 80 -17.04 -13.94 2.22
C GLN A 80 -15.96 -12.86 2.23
N LEU A 81 -16.09 -11.86 3.11
CA LEU A 81 -15.11 -10.78 3.23
C LEU A 81 -13.86 -11.26 3.96
N THR A 82 -12.73 -11.04 3.30
CA THR A 82 -11.38 -11.23 3.86
C THR A 82 -10.58 -9.96 3.67
N ALA A 83 -9.55 -9.76 4.49
CA ALA A 83 -8.67 -8.62 4.37
C ALA A 83 -7.98 -8.59 3.00
N SER A 84 -7.61 -9.76 2.45
CA SER A 84 -7.05 -9.84 1.10
C SER A 84 -8.03 -9.32 0.03
N TRP A 85 -9.31 -9.71 0.11
CA TRP A 85 -10.33 -9.18 -0.80
C TRP A 85 -10.48 -7.67 -0.71
N VAL A 86 -10.50 -7.12 0.52
CA VAL A 86 -10.60 -5.68 0.78
C VAL A 86 -9.42 -4.93 0.18
N PHE A 87 -8.22 -5.48 0.34
CA PHE A 87 -6.98 -4.92 -0.19
C PHE A 87 -6.91 -4.98 -1.71
N ASP A 88 -7.17 -6.14 -2.31
CA ASP A 88 -7.06 -6.35 -3.76
C ASP A 88 -8.13 -5.54 -4.53
N ARG A 89 -9.27 -5.23 -3.89
CA ARG A 89 -10.31 -4.34 -4.43
C ARG A 89 -10.05 -2.86 -4.19
N GLY A 90 -8.96 -2.52 -3.51
CA GLY A 90 -8.50 -1.16 -3.27
C GLY A 90 -9.32 -0.38 -2.24
N TYR A 91 -10.02 -1.04 -1.33
CA TYR A 91 -10.75 -0.36 -0.24
C TYR A 91 -9.80 0.08 0.88
N VAL A 92 -8.87 -0.80 1.28
CA VAL A 92 -7.77 -0.49 2.20
C VAL A 92 -6.49 -1.05 1.61
N THR A 93 -5.63 -0.21 1.05
CA THR A 93 -4.44 -0.68 0.31
C THR A 93 -3.27 0.28 0.49
N TRP A 94 -2.07 -0.07 0.02
CA TRP A 94 -0.93 0.84 0.04
C TRP A 94 -1.20 2.07 -0.83
N VAL A 95 -0.74 3.25 -0.39
CA VAL A 95 -0.51 4.37 -1.31
C VAL A 95 0.64 3.98 -2.24
N GLY A 96 0.41 4.06 -3.56
CA GLY A 96 1.40 3.58 -4.54
C GLY A 96 1.39 2.06 -4.66
N VAL A 97 2.55 1.42 -4.71
CA VAL A 97 2.68 -0.05 -4.88
C VAL A 97 3.17 -0.75 -3.61
N THR A 98 4.07 -0.12 -2.85
CA THR A 98 4.68 -0.66 -1.63
C THR A 98 4.26 0.16 -0.40
N PRO A 99 4.40 -0.36 0.82
CA PRO A 99 4.10 0.37 2.05
C PRO A 99 4.76 1.76 2.16
N ASP A 100 5.96 1.93 1.63
CA ASP A 100 6.77 3.14 1.69
C ASP A 100 6.89 3.88 0.33
N ASP A 101 6.02 3.55 -0.64
CA ASP A 101 6.17 3.96 -2.04
C ASP A 101 6.26 5.48 -2.20
N THR A 102 5.43 6.25 -1.49
CA THR A 102 5.45 7.72 -1.54
C THR A 102 6.82 8.27 -1.14
N ALA A 103 7.38 7.81 -0.02
CA ALA A 103 8.66 8.28 0.48
C ALA A 103 9.80 7.90 -0.47
N THR A 104 9.85 6.63 -0.88
CA THR A 104 10.86 6.12 -1.79
C THR A 104 10.79 6.79 -3.16
N ARG A 105 9.59 6.94 -3.73
CA ARG A 105 9.36 7.64 -5.00
C ARG A 105 9.78 9.10 -4.94
N ASN A 106 9.45 9.81 -3.86
CA ASN A 106 9.79 11.22 -3.72
C ASN A 106 11.32 11.40 -3.65
N ARG A 107 12.03 10.55 -2.91
CA ARG A 107 13.51 10.54 -2.85
C ARG A 107 14.12 10.28 -4.22
N GLU A 108 13.73 9.19 -4.88
CA GLU A 108 14.27 8.81 -6.20
C GLU A 108 14.01 9.92 -7.25
N ARG A 109 12.83 10.54 -7.23
CA ARG A 109 12.52 11.64 -8.17
C ARG A 109 13.30 12.91 -7.88
N GLN A 110 13.59 13.21 -6.61
CA GLN A 110 14.43 14.38 -6.26
C GLN A 110 15.83 14.26 -6.86
N GLU A 111 16.41 13.07 -6.88
CA GLU A 111 17.71 12.80 -7.50
C GLU A 111 17.66 13.07 -9.02
N ILE A 112 16.61 12.61 -9.71
CA ILE A 112 16.45 12.82 -11.16
C ILE A 112 16.15 14.28 -11.49
N GLN A 113 15.40 14.99 -10.65
CA GLN A 113 15.07 16.41 -10.85
C GLN A 113 16.29 17.32 -10.93
N ALA A 114 17.44 16.92 -10.37
CA ALA A 114 18.68 17.68 -10.52
C ALA A 114 19.08 17.86 -11.99
N LEU A 115 18.81 16.85 -12.85
CA LEU A 115 19.12 16.88 -14.28
C LEU A 115 18.28 17.92 -15.05
N ALA A 116 17.05 18.21 -14.58
CA ALA A 116 16.14 19.13 -15.27
C ALA A 116 16.71 20.57 -15.37
N LYS A 117 17.65 20.93 -14.48
CA LYS A 117 18.28 22.25 -14.46
C LYS A 117 19.41 22.40 -15.49
N THR A 118 19.97 21.29 -15.98
CA THR A 118 21.18 21.29 -16.81
C THR A 118 20.96 20.67 -18.18
N ASP A 119 20.14 19.62 -18.27
CA ASP A 119 19.86 18.89 -19.51
C ASP A 119 18.44 18.30 -19.47
N LEU A 120 17.52 18.99 -20.15
CA LEU A 120 16.12 18.62 -20.21
C LEU A 120 15.91 17.26 -20.93
N LEU A 121 16.70 16.97 -21.98
CA LEU A 121 16.57 15.71 -22.71
C LEU A 121 17.04 14.53 -21.86
N ALA A 122 18.17 14.69 -21.15
CA ALA A 122 18.64 13.70 -20.19
C ALA A 122 17.64 13.47 -19.06
N TYR A 123 17.03 14.53 -18.53
CA TYR A 123 15.97 14.43 -17.53
C TYR A 123 14.77 13.61 -18.04
N LEU A 124 14.25 13.91 -19.22
CA LEU A 124 13.10 13.19 -19.80
C LEU A 124 13.41 11.70 -20.01
N LYS A 125 14.63 11.40 -20.50
CA LYS A 125 15.09 10.01 -20.67
C LYS A 125 15.18 9.29 -19.32
N ALA A 126 15.83 9.91 -18.32
CA ALA A 126 16.01 9.34 -16.99
C ALA A 126 14.66 9.09 -16.29
N MET A 127 13.72 10.03 -16.35
CA MET A 127 12.37 9.86 -15.79
C MET A 127 11.62 8.69 -16.44
N LYS A 128 11.72 8.54 -17.77
CA LYS A 128 11.08 7.44 -18.50
C LYS A 128 11.67 6.09 -18.10
N GLU A 129 13.00 5.99 -18.11
CA GLU A 129 13.71 4.75 -17.73
C GLU A 129 13.46 4.38 -16.27
N TRP A 130 13.45 5.36 -15.38
CA TRP A 130 13.12 5.19 -13.97
C TRP A 130 11.72 4.57 -13.78
N GLY A 131 10.70 5.10 -14.46
CA GLY A 131 9.34 4.57 -14.38
C GLY A 131 9.24 3.11 -14.84
N ILE A 132 9.82 2.81 -16.01
CA ILE A 132 9.83 1.45 -16.57
C ILE A 132 10.58 0.46 -15.66
N ASN A 133 11.73 0.85 -15.12
CA ASN A 133 12.53 -0.01 -14.26
C ASN A 133 11.84 -0.24 -12.91
N ARG A 134 11.17 0.78 -12.36
CA ARG A 134 10.39 0.67 -11.12
C ARG A 134 9.24 -0.32 -11.29
N GLU A 135 8.48 -0.22 -12.38
CA GLU A 135 7.39 -1.14 -12.70
C GLU A 135 7.89 -2.58 -12.86
N LYS A 136 8.94 -2.80 -13.66
CA LYS A 136 9.55 -4.12 -13.84
C LYS A 136 10.03 -4.73 -12.53
N ARG A 137 10.65 -3.92 -11.66
CA ARG A 137 11.07 -4.35 -10.33
C ARG A 137 9.86 -4.83 -9.51
N PHE A 138 8.79 -4.04 -9.45
CA PHE A 138 7.64 -4.42 -8.64
C PHE A 138 6.90 -5.66 -9.14
N ILE A 139 6.81 -5.83 -10.46
CA ILE A 139 6.30 -7.06 -11.08
C ILE A 139 7.19 -8.25 -10.69
N GLY A 140 8.51 -8.11 -10.81
CA GLY A 140 9.47 -9.17 -10.48
C GLY A 140 9.51 -9.52 -8.98
N GLU A 141 9.23 -8.55 -8.11
CA GLU A 141 9.08 -8.75 -6.67
C GLU A 141 7.72 -9.35 -6.30
N GLY A 142 6.74 -9.38 -7.20
CA GLY A 142 5.45 -10.03 -6.93
C GLY A 142 4.46 -9.21 -6.10
N TRP A 143 4.58 -7.87 -6.06
CA TRP A 143 3.64 -7.03 -5.31
C TRP A 143 2.20 -7.22 -5.79
N ARG A 144 1.25 -7.36 -4.85
CA ARG A 144 -0.17 -7.64 -5.16
C ARG A 144 -0.79 -6.67 -6.16
N LYS A 145 -0.49 -5.37 -6.05
CA LYS A 145 -1.05 -4.33 -6.93
C LYS A 145 -0.49 -4.35 -8.37
N MET A 146 0.51 -5.20 -8.62
CA MET A 146 1.18 -5.37 -9.91
C MET A 146 0.92 -6.75 -10.54
N GLN A 147 0.07 -7.57 -9.91
CA GLN A 147 -0.45 -8.82 -10.46
C GLN A 147 -1.78 -8.56 -11.15
#